data_AF-A0AAN6I6D8-F1
#
_entry.id   AF-A0AAN6I6D8-F1
#
_cell.length_a   1.000
_cell.length_b   1.000
_cell.length_c   1.000
_cell.angle_alpha   90.00
_cell.angle_beta   90.00
_cell.angle_gamma   90.00
#
_symmetry.space_group_name_H-M   'P 1'
#
loop_
_entity.id
_entity.type
_entity.pdbx_description
1 polymer ?
#
loop_
_entity_poly.entity_id
_entity_poly.type
_entity_poly.pdbx_seq_one_letter_code
_entity_poly.pdbx_strand_id
1 'polypeptide(L)'
;MWTRGGASELDIIPEREVPVPPEINRQLCIESSRSLQDFLRLSRTLLDDTLRTRLNSITKHHEDRSRHSILPRRDSCQQFVDELLIPQWQARASRIKYCLGQADEMVKEVETQELAMDEEERNRLLRIDPYALKDLTRSLREKRASAEQIRNRYQNEIEVEDIIRERSQSLIKDVCGQDVRFDR
;
A
#
# COMPACT_ATOMS: atom_id res chain seq x y z
N MET A 1 -40.91 26.03 -24.43
CA MET A 1 -39.74 26.92 -24.28
C MET A 1 -39.17 26.69 -22.89
N TRP A 2 -38.22 25.77 -22.76
CA TRP A 2 -37.44 25.56 -21.54
C TRP A 2 -36.01 25.28 -21.98
N THR A 3 -35.10 26.06 -21.41
CA THR A 3 -33.72 26.28 -21.82
C THR A 3 -32.85 25.05 -21.58
N ARG A 4 -32.07 24.65 -22.60
CA ARG A 4 -30.93 23.72 -22.47
C ARG A 4 -29.92 24.33 -21.49
N GLY A 5 -29.94 23.88 -20.24
CA GLY A 5 -28.77 23.98 -19.36
C GLY A 5 -27.72 23.03 -19.92
N GLY A 6 -26.60 23.57 -20.37
CA GLY A 6 -25.47 22.80 -20.88
C GLY A 6 -24.94 21.87 -19.80
N ALA A 7 -25.15 20.57 -19.97
CA ALA A 7 -24.35 19.58 -19.31
C ALA A 7 -22.93 19.70 -19.87
N SER A 8 -22.03 20.21 -19.05
CA SER A 8 -20.58 20.13 -19.27
C SER A 8 -20.21 18.66 -19.40
N GLU A 9 -19.95 18.21 -20.62
CA GLU A 9 -19.64 16.84 -20.97
C GLU A 9 -18.20 16.48 -20.53
N LEU A 10 -18.04 16.28 -19.22
CA LEU A 10 -16.89 15.61 -18.59
C LEU A 10 -17.40 14.77 -17.41
N ASP A 11 -18.32 13.86 -17.68
CA ASP A 11 -18.57 12.74 -16.79
C ASP A 11 -17.46 11.70 -16.99
N ILE A 12 -16.25 12.05 -16.53
CA ILE A 12 -15.34 11.02 -16.02
C ILE A 12 -15.91 10.68 -14.65
N ILE A 13 -16.89 9.76 -14.60
CA ILE A 13 -17.40 9.22 -13.35
C ILE A 13 -16.28 8.35 -12.76
N PRO A 14 -15.60 8.75 -11.67
CA PRO A 14 -14.47 8.01 -11.11
C PRO A 14 -14.92 7.07 -9.98
N GLU A 15 -16.21 6.76 -9.88
CA GLU A 15 -16.79 6.15 -8.68
C GLU A 15 -16.71 4.62 -8.61
N ARG A 16 -15.97 3.96 -9.52
CA ARG A 16 -15.86 2.49 -9.49
C ARG A 16 -14.49 1.87 -9.77
N GLU A 17 -13.41 2.63 -9.76
CA GLU A 17 -12.13 2.12 -10.30
C GLU A 17 -11.01 1.92 -9.29
N VAL A 18 -11.18 2.38 -8.05
CA VAL A 18 -10.15 2.26 -7.02
C VAL A 18 -10.69 1.45 -5.84
N PRO A 19 -9.97 0.41 -5.38
CA PRO A 19 -10.41 -0.31 -4.19
C PRO A 19 -10.41 0.63 -2.99
N VAL A 20 -11.53 0.69 -2.28
CA VAL A 20 -11.61 1.45 -1.03
C VAL A 20 -10.59 0.87 -0.05
N PRO A 21 -9.71 1.70 0.51
CA PRO A 21 -8.76 1.18 1.46
C PRO A 21 -9.40 0.67 2.74
N PRO A 22 -8.93 -0.46 3.29
CA PRO A 22 -9.40 -0.92 4.59
C PRO A 22 -8.99 0.07 5.69
N GLU A 23 -9.84 0.19 6.71
CA GLU A 23 -9.50 0.95 7.92
C GLU A 23 -8.28 0.34 8.60
N ILE A 24 -7.33 1.20 8.95
CA ILE A 24 -6.05 0.77 9.51
C ILE A 24 -6.24 0.47 11.00
N ASN A 25 -6.04 -0.78 11.40
CA ASN A 25 -5.96 -1.16 12.80
C ASN A 25 -4.88 -2.25 13.01
N ARG A 26 -4.47 -2.46 14.27
CA ARG A 26 -3.45 -3.46 14.62
C ARG A 26 -3.89 -4.89 14.24
N GLN A 27 -5.16 -5.22 14.43
CA GLN A 27 -5.73 -6.53 14.09
C GLN A 27 -5.66 -6.83 12.59
N LEU A 28 -5.74 -5.82 11.73
CA LEU A 28 -5.62 -5.93 10.28
C LEU A 28 -4.22 -6.41 9.90
N CYS A 29 -3.20 -5.83 10.53
CA CYS A 29 -1.81 -6.16 10.24
C CYS A 29 -1.42 -7.56 10.76
N ILE A 30 -1.94 -7.95 11.93
CA ILE A 30 -1.53 -9.19 12.60
C ILE A 30 -2.43 -10.37 12.22
N GLU A 31 -3.75 -10.23 12.42
CA GLU A 31 -4.72 -11.31 12.30
C GLU A 31 -5.26 -11.45 10.87
N SER A 32 -5.53 -10.33 10.20
CA SER A 32 -6.16 -10.30 8.87
C SER A 32 -5.24 -9.74 7.78
N SER A 33 -3.96 -10.11 7.83
CA SER A 33 -2.94 -9.72 6.84
C SER A 33 -3.33 -9.98 5.37
N ARG A 34 -4.21 -10.98 5.12
CA ARG A 34 -4.77 -11.26 3.79
C ARG A 34 -5.57 -10.09 3.21
N SER A 35 -6.34 -9.39 4.03
CA SER A 35 -7.17 -8.27 3.57
C SER A 35 -6.34 -7.12 3.00
N LEU A 36 -5.21 -6.81 3.64
CA LEU A 36 -4.25 -5.83 3.14
C LEU A 36 -3.58 -6.32 1.85
N GLN A 37 -3.21 -7.60 1.77
CA GLN A 37 -2.65 -8.17 0.55
C GLN A 37 -3.65 -8.12 -0.62
N ASP A 38 -4.91 -8.43 -0.37
CA ASP A 38 -5.97 -8.35 -1.37
C ASP A 38 -6.18 -6.91 -1.84
N PHE A 39 -6.19 -5.95 -0.91
CA PHE A 39 -6.22 -4.53 -1.24
C PHE A 39 -5.04 -4.11 -2.13
N LEU A 40 -3.80 -4.47 -1.75
CA LEU A 40 -2.60 -4.14 -2.52
C LEU A 40 -2.65 -4.76 -3.91
N ARG A 41 -3.02 -6.05 -4.00
CA ARG A 41 -3.16 -6.76 -5.26
C ARG A 41 -4.20 -6.11 -6.17
N LEU A 42 -5.39 -5.85 -5.66
CA LEU A 42 -6.47 -5.21 -6.43
C LEU A 42 -6.08 -3.80 -6.87
N SER A 43 -5.45 -3.02 -6.00
CA SER A 43 -5.00 -1.66 -6.32
C SER A 43 -3.99 -1.67 -7.46
N ARG A 44 -3.00 -2.58 -7.41
CA ARG A 44 -1.98 -2.75 -8.45
C ARG A 44 -2.58 -3.23 -9.77
N THR A 45 -3.50 -4.19 -9.74
CA THR A 45 -4.14 -4.70 -10.96
C THR A 45 -5.05 -3.67 -11.62
N LEU A 46 -5.79 -2.88 -10.84
CA LEU A 46 -6.69 -1.88 -11.41
C LEU A 46 -5.96 -0.64 -11.93
N LEU A 47 -4.89 -0.22 -11.26
CA LEU A 47 -4.18 1.03 -11.59
C LEU A 47 -2.90 0.80 -12.38
N ASP A 48 -1.97 0.01 -11.85
CA ASP A 48 -0.61 -0.11 -12.37
C ASP A 48 -0.55 -1.07 -13.59
N ASP A 49 -1.25 -2.21 -13.55
CA ASP A 49 -1.26 -3.16 -14.69
C ASP A 49 -2.00 -2.59 -15.92
N THR A 50 -3.06 -1.81 -15.70
CA THR A 50 -3.82 -1.16 -16.79
C THR A 50 -3.30 0.24 -17.14
N LEU A 51 -2.23 0.70 -16.50
CA LEU A 51 -1.69 2.05 -16.61
C LEU A 51 -1.44 2.45 -18.06
N ARG A 52 -0.80 1.58 -18.85
CA ARG A 52 -0.50 1.87 -20.27
C ARG A 52 -1.76 2.09 -21.09
N THR A 53 -2.78 1.26 -20.88
CA THR A 53 -4.06 1.36 -21.59
C THR A 53 -4.78 2.65 -21.23
N ARG A 54 -4.82 3.00 -19.94
CA ARG A 54 -5.40 4.26 -19.45
C ARG A 54 -4.68 5.49 -19.97
N LEU A 55 -3.34 5.50 -19.93
CA LEU A 55 -2.57 6.64 -20.46
C LEU A 55 -2.80 6.79 -21.96
N ASN A 56 -2.83 5.69 -22.72
CA ASN A 56 -3.11 5.75 -24.15
C ASN A 56 -4.52 6.25 -24.47
N SER A 57 -5.54 5.91 -23.66
CA SER A 57 -6.90 6.45 -23.88
C SER A 57 -6.93 7.94 -23.60
N ILE A 58 -6.32 8.42 -22.52
CA ILE A 58 -6.21 9.84 -22.18
C ILE A 58 -5.50 10.60 -23.31
N THR A 59 -4.39 10.09 -23.84
CA THR A 59 -3.67 10.75 -24.92
C THR A 59 -4.46 10.76 -26.24
N LYS A 60 -5.12 9.64 -26.61
CA LYS A 60 -5.90 9.54 -27.85
C LYS A 60 -7.17 10.41 -27.83
N HIS A 61 -7.89 10.44 -26.70
CA HIS A 61 -9.06 11.31 -26.55
C HIS A 61 -8.70 12.79 -26.74
N HIS A 62 -7.49 13.19 -26.34
CA HIS A 62 -7.01 14.54 -26.56
C HIS A 62 -6.65 14.80 -28.03
N GLU A 63 -6.07 13.83 -28.75
CA GLU A 63 -5.79 13.93 -30.19
C GLU A 63 -7.06 14.13 -31.03
N ASP A 64 -8.13 13.38 -30.75
CA ASP A 64 -9.40 13.48 -31.49
C ASP A 64 -10.15 14.80 -31.22
N ARG A 65 -10.06 15.34 -29.99
CA ARG A 65 -10.61 16.67 -29.63
C ARG A 65 -9.71 17.83 -30.09
N SER A 66 -8.46 17.58 -30.50
CA SER A 66 -7.43 18.60 -30.74
C SER A 66 -6.98 18.80 -32.17
N ARG A 67 -7.81 18.52 -33.18
CA ARG A 67 -7.55 19.06 -34.53
C ARG A 67 -7.28 20.58 -34.54
N HIS A 68 -7.67 21.30 -33.47
CA HIS A 68 -7.27 22.69 -33.18
C HIS A 68 -6.91 22.99 -31.69
N SER A 69 -6.63 22.00 -30.83
CA SER A 69 -6.31 22.32 -29.41
C SER A 69 -4.81 22.54 -29.20
N ILE A 70 -4.48 23.69 -28.63
CA ILE A 70 -3.13 24.16 -28.29
C ILE A 70 -2.70 23.63 -26.90
N LEU A 71 -3.57 22.89 -26.20
CA LEU A 71 -3.27 22.37 -24.87
C LEU A 71 -2.43 21.10 -24.98
N PRO A 72 -1.22 21.09 -24.39
CA PRO A 72 -0.27 20.02 -24.58
C PRO A 72 -0.74 18.73 -23.89
N ARG A 73 -0.48 17.60 -24.55
CA ARG A 73 -0.54 16.20 -24.05
C ARG A 73 -0.10 16.02 -22.58
N ARG A 74 0.72 16.95 -22.09
CA ARG A 74 1.27 17.06 -20.75
C ARG A 74 0.24 17.31 -19.65
N ASP A 75 -0.73 18.20 -19.86
CA ASP A 75 -1.59 18.69 -18.77
C ASP A 75 -2.54 17.58 -18.28
N SER A 76 -3.09 16.79 -19.19
CA SER A 76 -3.95 15.64 -18.85
C SER A 76 -3.17 14.50 -18.18
N CYS A 77 -1.92 14.27 -18.58
CA CYS A 77 -1.06 13.29 -17.92
C CYS A 77 -0.67 13.73 -16.51
N GLN A 78 -0.32 15.01 -16.33
CA GLN A 78 0.01 15.56 -15.02
C GLN A 78 -1.21 15.50 -14.09
N GLN A 79 -2.40 15.82 -14.60
CA GLN A 79 -3.65 15.73 -13.84
C GLN A 79 -3.93 14.28 -13.38
N PHE A 80 -3.78 13.30 -14.26
CA PHE A 80 -3.93 11.88 -13.91
C PHE A 80 -2.96 11.44 -12.80
N VAL A 81 -1.70 11.89 -12.90
CA VAL A 81 -0.67 11.58 -11.90
C VAL A 81 -1.02 12.21 -10.55
N ASP A 82 -1.37 13.49 -10.54
CA ASP A 82 -1.61 14.27 -9.32
C ASP A 82 -2.91 13.85 -8.61
N GLU A 83 -3.99 13.61 -9.37
CA GLU A 83 -5.33 13.36 -8.80
C GLU A 83 -5.59 11.88 -8.49
N LEU A 84 -4.98 10.95 -9.24
CA LEU A 84 -5.26 9.52 -9.09
C LEU A 84 -4.02 8.74 -8.64
N LEU A 85 -2.92 8.83 -9.37
CA LEU A 85 -1.81 7.91 -9.16
C LEU A 85 -1.08 8.14 -7.83
N ILE A 86 -0.69 9.40 -7.55
CA ILE A 86 0.04 9.76 -6.33
C ILE A 86 -0.79 9.47 -5.08
N PRO A 87 -2.08 9.86 -4.98
CA PRO A 87 -2.89 9.54 -3.81
C PRO A 87 -2.98 8.04 -3.56
N GLN A 88 -3.07 7.22 -4.61
CA GLN A 88 -3.14 5.76 -4.46
C GLN A 88 -1.82 5.14 -4.02
N TRP A 89 -0.70 5.62 -4.53
CA TRP A 89 0.62 5.22 -4.05
C TRP A 89 0.84 5.60 -2.59
N GLN A 90 0.49 6.83 -2.20
CA GLN A 90 0.56 7.29 -0.80
C GLN A 90 -0.35 6.46 0.10
N ALA A 91 -1.56 6.15 -0.39
CA ALA A 91 -2.50 5.31 0.29
C ALA A 91 -1.87 3.93 0.54
N ARG A 92 -1.35 3.22 -0.47
CA ARG A 92 -0.66 1.93 -0.26
C ARG A 92 0.53 2.03 0.70
N ALA A 93 1.42 2.99 0.47
CA ALA A 93 2.64 3.18 1.25
C ALA A 93 2.36 3.43 2.74
N SER A 94 1.34 4.24 3.07
CA SER A 94 0.98 4.53 4.46
C SER A 94 0.52 3.29 5.22
N ARG A 95 -0.22 2.36 4.59
CA ARG A 95 -0.66 1.12 5.24
C ARG A 95 0.48 0.15 5.44
N ILE A 96 1.33 0.00 4.42
CA ILE A 96 2.51 -0.87 4.51
C ILE A 96 3.42 -0.39 5.66
N LYS A 97 3.69 0.93 5.74
CA LYS A 97 4.49 1.53 6.81
C LYS A 97 3.86 1.36 8.19
N TYR A 98 2.55 1.58 8.30
CA TYR A 98 1.84 1.37 9.57
C TYR A 98 1.97 -0.08 10.04
N CYS A 99 1.71 -1.06 9.15
CA CYS A 99 1.81 -2.45 9.52
C CYS A 99 3.24 -2.91 9.81
N LEU A 100 4.25 -2.34 9.14
CA LEU A 100 5.64 -2.56 9.50
C LEU A 100 5.93 -2.05 10.93
N GLY A 101 5.48 -0.85 11.27
CA GLY A 101 5.65 -0.30 12.62
C GLY A 101 5.00 -1.15 13.70
N GLN A 102 3.80 -1.69 13.42
CA GLN A 102 3.13 -2.63 14.32
C GLN A 102 3.88 -3.97 14.45
N ALA A 103 4.47 -4.46 13.37
CA ALA A 103 5.30 -5.67 13.43
C ALA A 103 6.58 -5.45 14.24
N ASP A 104 7.23 -4.29 14.11
CA ASP A 104 8.40 -3.93 14.91
C ASP A 104 8.05 -3.77 16.40
N GLU A 105 6.87 -3.26 16.71
CA GLU A 105 6.35 -3.19 18.08
C GLU A 105 6.15 -4.59 18.67
N MET A 106 5.57 -5.53 17.91
CA MET A 106 5.44 -6.93 18.36
C MET A 106 6.79 -7.59 18.65
N VAL A 107 7.81 -7.36 17.82
CA VAL A 107 9.15 -7.91 18.07
C VAL A 107 9.71 -7.38 19.40
N LYS A 108 9.56 -6.07 19.65
CA LYS A 108 9.97 -5.44 20.92
C LYS A 108 9.19 -5.98 22.11
N GLU A 109 7.88 -6.17 21.98
CA GLU A 109 7.05 -6.76 23.04
C GLU A 109 7.57 -8.15 23.45
N VAL A 110 7.92 -9.01 22.48
CA VAL A 110 8.48 -10.34 22.76
C VAL A 110 9.86 -10.25 23.42
N GLU A 111 10.72 -9.35 22.96
CA GLU A 111 12.05 -9.12 23.56
C GLU A 111 11.95 -8.63 25.02
N THR A 112 11.00 -7.75 25.30
CA THR A 112 10.76 -7.30 26.69
C THR A 112 10.24 -8.42 27.58
N GLN A 113 9.39 -9.32 27.06
CA GLN A 113 8.91 -10.49 27.79
C GLN A 113 10.04 -11.49 28.10
N GLU A 114 11.00 -11.66 27.20
CA GLU A 114 12.18 -12.52 27.44
C GLU A 114 13.06 -11.98 28.58
N LEU A 115 13.14 -10.65 28.75
CA LEU A 115 14.00 -9.99 29.73
C LEU A 115 13.33 -9.78 31.10
N ALA A 116 12.01 -9.92 31.21
CA ALA A 116 11.25 -9.54 32.40
C ALA A 116 11.27 -10.54 33.57
N MET A 117 11.82 -11.75 33.39
CA MET A 117 11.76 -12.79 34.42
C MET A 117 12.87 -12.69 35.47
N ASP A 118 12.46 -12.48 36.72
CA ASP A 118 13.35 -12.53 37.88
C ASP A 118 13.70 -13.98 38.30
N GLU A 119 14.80 -14.17 39.03
CA GLU A 119 15.26 -15.47 39.52
C GLU A 119 14.27 -16.11 40.50
N GLU A 120 13.60 -15.30 41.35
CA GLU A 120 12.59 -15.81 42.27
C GLU A 120 11.38 -16.39 41.52
N GLU A 121 10.94 -15.71 40.48
CA GLU A 121 9.79 -16.12 39.67
C GLU A 121 10.10 -17.37 38.84
N ARG A 122 11.31 -17.44 38.29
CA ARG A 122 11.86 -18.65 37.66
C ARG A 122 11.84 -19.85 38.61
N ASN A 123 12.29 -19.67 39.85
CA ASN A 123 12.31 -20.73 40.86
C ASN A 123 10.91 -21.16 41.30
N ARG A 124 9.95 -20.22 41.38
CA ARG A 124 8.54 -20.54 41.65
C ARG A 124 7.92 -21.37 40.52
N LEU A 125 8.16 -21.00 39.26
CA LEU A 125 7.67 -21.75 38.09
C LEU A 125 8.20 -23.19 38.06
N LEU A 126 9.49 -23.38 38.31
CA LEU A 126 10.12 -24.71 38.36
C LEU A 126 9.59 -25.60 39.48
N ARG A 127 9.11 -25.01 40.59
CA ARG A 127 8.45 -25.76 41.67
C ARG A 127 7.05 -26.24 41.29
N ILE A 128 6.36 -25.52 40.42
CA ILE A 128 5.02 -25.89 39.92
C ILE A 128 5.15 -26.97 38.86
N ASP A 129 6.06 -26.79 37.89
CA ASP A 129 6.34 -27.75 36.82
C ASP A 129 7.82 -27.67 36.39
N PRO A 130 8.57 -28.80 36.43
CA PRO A 130 9.95 -28.88 35.94
C PRO A 130 10.14 -28.45 34.47
N TYR A 131 9.10 -28.52 33.63
CA TYR A 131 9.18 -28.17 32.21
C TYR A 131 8.72 -26.74 31.89
N ALA A 132 8.19 -26.00 32.87
CA ALA A 132 7.60 -24.68 32.66
C ALA A 132 8.53 -23.70 31.92
N LEU A 133 9.82 -23.66 32.28
CA LEU A 133 10.79 -22.77 31.62
C LEU A 133 11.08 -23.16 30.18
N LYS A 134 11.12 -24.45 29.88
CA LYS A 134 11.33 -24.95 28.51
C LYS A 134 10.14 -24.58 27.63
N ASP A 135 8.94 -24.77 28.14
CA ASP A 135 7.71 -24.44 27.43
C ASP A 135 7.54 -22.95 27.22
N LEU A 136 7.89 -22.13 28.22
CA LEU A 136 7.92 -20.67 28.09
C LEU A 136 8.94 -20.21 27.05
N THR A 137 10.16 -20.74 27.09
CA THR A 137 11.20 -20.42 26.10
C THR A 137 10.76 -20.81 24.69
N ARG A 138 10.12 -21.98 24.53
CA ARG A 138 9.56 -22.41 23.24
C ARG A 138 8.47 -21.44 22.78
N SER A 139 7.53 -21.08 23.65
CA SER A 139 6.45 -20.13 23.37
C SER A 139 6.99 -18.76 22.92
N LEU A 140 8.00 -18.23 23.61
CA LEU A 140 8.62 -16.95 23.24
C LEU A 140 9.32 -17.02 21.87
N ARG A 141 10.06 -18.12 21.58
CA ARG A 141 10.67 -18.35 20.26
C ARG A 141 9.64 -18.43 19.15
N GLU A 142 8.52 -19.12 19.37
CA GLU A 142 7.43 -19.22 18.39
C GLU A 142 6.79 -17.85 18.13
N LYS A 143 6.52 -17.07 19.18
CA LYS A 143 6.01 -15.69 19.06
C LYS A 143 6.99 -14.80 18.31
N ARG A 144 8.29 -14.88 18.61
CA ARG A 144 9.34 -14.12 17.94
C ARG A 144 9.39 -14.46 16.45
N ALA A 145 9.41 -15.74 16.11
CA ALA A 145 9.44 -16.20 14.71
C ALA A 145 8.22 -15.71 13.92
N SER A 146 7.03 -15.74 14.53
CA SER A 146 5.80 -15.21 13.93
C SER A 146 5.90 -13.70 13.68
N ALA A 147 6.37 -12.93 14.67
CA ALA A 147 6.54 -11.48 14.53
C ALA A 147 7.57 -11.12 13.44
N GLU A 148 8.71 -11.82 13.39
CA GLU A 148 9.73 -11.65 12.35
C GLU A 148 9.19 -12.00 10.96
N GLN A 149 8.37 -13.06 10.82
CA GLN A 149 7.73 -13.42 9.57
C GLN A 149 6.79 -12.30 9.05
N ILE A 150 6.01 -11.70 9.95
CA ILE A 150 5.12 -10.59 9.62
C ILE A 150 5.94 -9.36 9.19
N ARG A 151 7.00 -9.03 9.94
CA ARG A 151 7.90 -7.92 9.61
C ARG A 151 8.53 -8.08 8.23
N ASN A 152 9.11 -9.25 7.95
CA ASN A 152 9.77 -9.53 6.67
C ASN A 152 8.77 -9.43 5.51
N ARG A 153 7.52 -9.86 5.70
CA ARG A 153 6.47 -9.69 4.69
C ARG A 153 6.24 -8.22 4.35
N TYR A 154 6.13 -7.34 5.33
CA TYR A 154 5.89 -5.93 5.07
C TYR A 154 7.11 -5.22 4.49
N GLN A 155 8.33 -5.64 4.85
CA GLN A 155 9.56 -5.19 4.20
C GLN A 155 9.55 -5.54 2.71
N ASN A 156 9.19 -6.78 2.37
CA ASN A 156 9.06 -7.19 0.97
C ASN A 156 7.98 -6.36 0.23
N GLU A 157 6.87 -6.01 0.88
CA GLU A 157 5.85 -5.16 0.25
C GLU A 157 6.35 -3.73 -0.01
N ILE A 158 7.26 -3.20 0.81
CA ILE A 158 7.92 -1.91 0.53
C ILE A 158 8.77 -2.03 -0.72
N GLU A 159 9.62 -3.06 -0.80
CA GLU A 159 10.48 -3.29 -1.97
C GLU A 159 9.67 -3.47 -3.25
N VAL A 160 8.60 -4.25 -3.19
CA VAL A 160 7.66 -4.43 -4.32
C VAL A 160 7.04 -3.11 -4.72
N GLU A 161 6.61 -2.28 -3.76
CA GLU A 161 6.01 -0.99 -4.06
C GLU A 161 7.00 -0.03 -4.72
N ASP A 162 8.26 -0.03 -4.30
CA ASP A 162 9.31 0.78 -4.92
C ASP A 162 9.59 0.35 -6.37
N ILE A 163 9.66 -0.95 -6.64
CA ILE A 163 9.80 -1.49 -8.01
C ILE A 163 8.62 -1.08 -8.88
N ILE A 164 7.39 -1.18 -8.35
CA ILE A 164 6.18 -0.80 -9.10
C ILE A 164 6.20 0.70 -9.41
N ARG A 165 6.55 1.54 -8.43
CA ARG A 165 6.65 2.99 -8.62
C ARG A 165 7.67 3.34 -9.69
N GLU A 166 8.88 2.77 -9.64
CA GLU A 166 9.91 3.02 -10.64
C GLU A 166 9.44 2.63 -12.05
N ARG A 167 8.85 1.44 -12.19
CA ARG A 167 8.31 0.95 -13.46
C ARG A 167 7.19 1.84 -13.99
N SER A 168 6.24 2.22 -13.13
CA SER A 168 5.13 3.09 -13.50
C SER A 168 5.62 4.49 -13.88
N GLN A 169 6.61 5.05 -13.16
CA GLN A 169 7.24 6.32 -13.52
C GLN A 169 7.94 6.26 -14.88
N SER A 170 8.69 5.19 -15.18
CA SER A 170 9.31 4.99 -16.49
C SER A 170 8.25 4.97 -17.59
N LEU A 171 7.17 4.21 -17.40
CA LEU A 171 6.09 4.09 -18.37
C LEU A 171 5.39 5.43 -18.63
N ILE A 172 5.15 6.21 -17.57
CA ILE A 172 4.55 7.55 -17.69
C ILE A 172 5.49 8.47 -18.45
N LYS A 173 6.80 8.45 -18.19
CA LYS A 173 7.77 9.24 -18.94
C LYS A 173 7.81 8.85 -20.43
N ASP A 174 7.66 7.56 -20.75
CA ASP A 174 7.63 7.07 -22.12
C ASP A 174 6.37 7.53 -22.89
N VAL A 175 5.21 7.54 -22.22
CA VAL A 175 3.92 7.86 -22.85
C VAL A 175 3.60 9.36 -22.80
N CYS A 176 3.95 10.06 -21.72
CA CYS A 176 3.58 11.46 -21.49
C CYS A 176 4.75 12.44 -21.69
N GLY A 177 5.98 11.94 -21.81
CA GLY A 177 7.20 12.74 -21.92
C GLY A 177 7.95 12.87 -20.59
N GLN A 178 9.23 13.25 -20.65
CA GLN A 178 10.13 13.31 -19.48
C GLN A 178 9.80 14.43 -18.48
N ASP A 179 8.93 15.37 -18.85
CA ASP A 179 8.64 16.58 -18.07
C ASP A 179 7.51 16.42 -17.02
N VAL A 180 6.99 15.20 -16.86
CA VAL A 180 5.98 14.87 -15.85
C VAL A 180 6.62 14.84 -14.46
N ARG A 181 6.00 15.54 -13.51
CA ARG A 181 6.50 15.63 -12.13
C ARG A 181 5.77 14.62 -11.25
N PHE A 182 6.54 13.95 -10.39
CA PHE A 182 6.03 12.99 -9.40
C PHE A 182 6.13 13.50 -7.97
N ASP A 183 6.70 14.69 -7.76
CA ASP A 183 6.93 15.29 -6.46
C ASP A 183 5.81 16.27 -6.10
N ARG A 184 4.99 15.87 -5.12
CA ARG A 184 4.21 16.78 -4.28
C ARG A 184 4.03 16.20 -2.88
#